data_AF-A0A314Y880-F1
#
_entry.id   AF-A0A314Y880-F1
#
_cell.length_a   1.000
_cell.length_b   1.000
_cell.length_c   1.000
_cell.angle_alpha   90.00
_cell.angle_beta   90.00
_cell.angle_gamma   90.00
#
_symmetry.space_group_name_H-M   'P 1'
#
loop_
_entity.id
_entity.type
_entity.pdbx_description
1 polymer ?
#
loop_
_entity_poly.entity_id
_entity_poly.type
_entity_poly.pdbx_seq_one_letter_code
_entity_poly.pdbx_strand_id
1 'polypeptide(L)'
;MTKKKKKGKQDSQKAAPKAKKRNLPQSSEEEPSRSRKMPKRAAACKDFKDRSAHISEKSSLIESKEDQIVEEEILAVRLTCGQDQDAERPNRRLTDFVLHDATGSAQPLEMLEVSDLFISGAILPLNESSDKDKERGVRCEGFGRIESWDISGYEDGSPVIWLSTEVADYDCRKPASSYKKYFDQFFEKARACIEVYRKLSKSNSDPTLDELLAGIARSMSGSKFFSGSASVKDFVLSHGEFIYAQLIGLEETSKRNNRPFAELPVLAALRDESIKRGNFVQSKPGISSGTLKIGGENGVDSAGSSVVEAEENEDAKLAKLLQEEEYWKSMKQRKRQGPASVSSKYYIKINEDEIANDYPLPAYYKNSIEETDEFIVFDNEFDICNADDLPRSMLHNWCLYNSTQD
;
A
#
# COMPACT_ATOMS: atom_id res chain seq x y z
N MET A 1 -32.12 -64.95 -4.56
CA MET A 1 -30.98 -64.07 -4.19
C MET A 1 -31.19 -62.67 -4.77
N THR A 2 -30.36 -61.70 -4.40
CA THR A 2 -30.71 -60.27 -4.25
C THR A 2 -30.70 -59.35 -5.50
N LYS A 3 -31.61 -58.35 -5.45
CA LYS A 3 -31.53 -56.94 -5.94
C LYS A 3 -31.89 -56.54 -7.41
N LYS A 4 -32.54 -55.35 -7.46
CA LYS A 4 -32.63 -54.27 -8.49
C LYS A 4 -33.71 -54.29 -9.62
N LYS A 5 -34.67 -53.35 -9.48
CA LYS A 5 -35.26 -52.38 -10.46
C LYS A 5 -36.10 -51.39 -9.62
N LYS A 6 -36.08 -50.05 -9.68
CA LYS A 6 -35.77 -48.97 -10.65
C LYS A 6 -36.98 -48.52 -11.51
N LYS A 7 -37.15 -47.18 -11.59
CA LYS A 7 -38.23 -46.37 -12.23
C LYS A 7 -39.53 -46.24 -11.40
N GLY A 8 -40.29 -45.14 -11.49
CA GLY A 8 -40.15 -43.95 -12.34
C GLY A 8 -41.03 -42.78 -11.85
N LYS A 9 -40.89 -41.60 -12.48
CA LYS A 9 -41.43 -40.29 -12.05
C LYS A 9 -42.35 -39.72 -13.13
N GLN A 10 -43.54 -39.23 -12.76
CA GLN A 10 -44.43 -38.26 -13.43
C GLN A 10 -45.82 -38.31 -12.71
N ASP A 11 -46.68 -37.30 -12.66
CA ASP A 11 -46.64 -35.98 -13.33
C ASP A 11 -47.30 -34.86 -12.49
N SER A 12 -47.29 -33.64 -13.04
CA SER A 12 -47.77 -32.39 -12.43
C SER A 12 -49.15 -31.93 -12.92
N GLN A 13 -49.92 -31.15 -12.13
CA GLN A 13 -50.34 -29.76 -12.47
C GLN A 13 -51.46 -29.13 -11.57
N LYS A 14 -51.23 -27.84 -11.26
CA LYS A 14 -52.17 -26.68 -11.15
C LYS A 14 -53.53 -26.78 -10.42
N ALA A 15 -53.72 -25.86 -9.45
CA ALA A 15 -54.78 -24.82 -9.50
C ALA A 15 -54.56 -23.70 -8.45
N ALA A 16 -54.93 -22.47 -8.79
CA ALA A 16 -55.08 -21.27 -7.94
C ALA A 16 -56.07 -20.31 -8.65
N PRO A 17 -56.48 -19.14 -8.12
CA PRO A 17 -56.46 -18.60 -6.75
C PRO A 17 -57.87 -18.15 -6.28
N LYS A 18 -58.03 -17.57 -5.07
CA LYS A 18 -59.16 -16.67 -4.73
C LYS A 18 -58.74 -15.58 -3.73
N ALA A 19 -59.19 -14.35 -3.96
CA ALA A 19 -58.97 -13.18 -3.10
C ALA A 19 -60.32 -12.54 -2.70
N LYS A 20 -60.36 -11.73 -1.62
CA LYS A 20 -61.50 -10.86 -1.28
C LYS A 20 -61.07 -9.47 -0.77
N LYS A 21 -61.85 -8.47 -1.20
CA LYS A 21 -61.81 -7.00 -0.96
C LYS A 21 -62.93 -6.62 0.03
N ARG A 22 -63.03 -5.44 0.69
CA ARG A 22 -62.26 -4.18 0.94
C ARG A 22 -63.16 -3.35 1.91
N ASN A 23 -62.68 -2.33 2.66
CA ASN A 23 -63.34 -0.98 2.79
C ASN A 23 -62.79 -0.07 3.93
N LEU A 24 -63.02 1.25 3.76
CA LEU A 24 -62.73 2.47 4.57
C LEU A 24 -63.83 3.53 4.17
N PRO A 25 -63.86 4.84 4.60
CA PRO A 25 -62.90 5.71 5.33
C PRO A 25 -63.55 6.59 6.46
N GLN A 26 -62.90 7.73 6.82
CA GLN A 26 -63.41 8.92 7.57
C GLN A 26 -63.76 8.74 9.07
N SER A 27 -63.75 9.74 9.95
CA SER A 27 -63.09 11.10 10.05
C SER A 27 -63.19 11.56 11.54
N SER A 28 -62.74 12.73 12.06
CA SER A 28 -61.96 13.91 11.61
C SER A 28 -61.46 14.68 12.86
N GLU A 29 -60.35 15.44 12.76
CA GLU A 29 -59.88 16.53 13.69
C GLU A 29 -59.53 16.13 15.16
N GLU A 30 -58.49 16.64 15.85
CA GLU A 30 -57.51 17.74 15.64
C GLU A 30 -56.04 17.30 15.95
N GLU A 31 -55.05 18.04 15.46
CA GLU A 31 -53.61 18.02 15.87
C GLU A 31 -53.41 18.94 17.12
N PRO A 32 -52.36 18.81 17.98
CA PRO A 32 -50.98 18.76 17.51
C PRO A 32 -49.94 17.91 18.27
N SER A 33 -48.79 17.76 17.61
CA SER A 33 -47.45 17.55 18.19
C SER A 33 -47.13 16.15 18.74
N ARG A 34 -46.61 15.29 17.85
CA ARG A 34 -45.90 14.05 18.25
C ARG A 34 -44.40 14.15 17.97
N SER A 35 -43.67 14.56 19.00
CA SER A 35 -42.21 14.43 19.04
C SER A 35 -41.79 12.97 18.82
N ARG A 36 -40.81 12.75 17.93
CA ARG A 36 -40.31 11.40 17.63
C ARG A 36 -39.55 10.84 18.84
N LYS A 37 -40.04 9.71 19.37
CA LYS A 37 -39.42 9.02 20.51
C LYS A 37 -38.04 8.48 20.12
N MET A 38 -36.97 8.95 20.77
CA MET A 38 -35.66 8.31 20.71
C MET A 38 -35.71 6.92 21.38
N PRO A 39 -35.05 5.89 20.81
CA PRO A 39 -34.88 4.61 21.50
C PRO A 39 -33.98 4.80 22.74
N LYS A 40 -34.52 4.54 23.93
CA LYS A 40 -33.72 4.50 25.17
C LYS A 40 -32.82 3.25 25.15
N ARG A 41 -31.52 3.42 25.37
CA ARG A 41 -30.57 2.31 25.56
C ARG A 41 -30.99 1.49 26.78
N ALA A 42 -31.08 0.17 26.64
CA ALA A 42 -31.28 -0.73 27.78
C ALA A 42 -29.99 -0.84 28.60
N ALA A 43 -30.10 -0.77 29.91
CA ALA A 43 -28.97 -0.94 30.83
C ALA A 43 -28.61 -2.42 31.01
N ALA A 44 -27.38 -2.67 31.48
CA ALA A 44 -26.79 -4.00 31.61
C ALA A 44 -27.63 -4.98 32.46
N CYS A 45 -27.67 -6.24 32.02
CA CYS A 45 -28.17 -7.34 32.83
C CYS A 45 -27.27 -7.52 34.06
N LYS A 46 -27.84 -7.32 35.26
CA LYS A 46 -27.33 -7.97 36.46
C LYS A 46 -27.73 -9.45 36.43
N ASP A 47 -26.98 -10.27 37.16
CA ASP A 47 -27.12 -11.73 37.34
C ASP A 47 -26.27 -12.61 36.40
N PHE A 48 -24.95 -12.44 36.48
CA PHE A 48 -24.02 -13.52 36.15
C PHE A 48 -23.53 -14.19 37.44
N LYS A 49 -23.62 -15.51 37.53
CA LYS A 49 -23.26 -16.26 38.74
C LYS A 49 -21.74 -16.27 38.90
N ASP A 50 -21.28 -15.60 39.94
CA ASP A 50 -19.86 -15.48 40.27
C ASP A 50 -19.32 -16.85 40.74
N ARG A 51 -18.61 -17.55 39.84
CA ARG A 51 -17.70 -18.63 40.20
C ARG A 51 -16.32 -18.00 40.33
N SER A 52 -15.89 -17.76 41.56
CA SER A 52 -14.54 -17.35 41.87
C SER A 52 -13.54 -18.40 41.39
N ALA A 53 -12.98 -18.19 40.20
CA ALA A 53 -11.77 -18.88 39.78
C ALA A 53 -10.66 -18.40 40.71
N HIS A 54 -10.17 -19.28 41.56
CA HIS A 54 -9.03 -19.00 42.42
C HIS A 54 -7.77 -18.83 41.55
N ILE A 55 -7.48 -17.60 41.14
CA ILE A 55 -6.23 -17.26 40.45
C ILE A 55 -5.10 -17.48 41.45
N SER A 56 -4.34 -18.55 41.27
CA SER A 56 -3.16 -18.84 42.07
C SER A 56 -2.09 -17.80 41.75
N GLU A 57 -1.64 -17.03 42.74
CA GLU A 57 -0.61 -15.97 42.63
C GLU A 57 0.81 -16.50 42.28
N LYS A 58 0.94 -17.72 41.76
CA LYS A 58 2.21 -18.43 41.55
C LYS A 58 2.58 -18.71 40.10
N SER A 59 1.91 -18.10 39.10
CA SER A 59 2.21 -18.36 37.69
C SER A 59 1.99 -17.18 36.74
N SER A 60 2.38 -15.97 37.15
CA SER A 60 2.38 -14.80 36.24
C SER A 60 3.50 -13.80 36.57
N LEU A 61 4.70 -14.32 36.85
CA LEU A 61 5.93 -13.56 36.67
C LEU A 61 6.29 -13.71 35.18
N ILE A 62 5.79 -12.78 34.36
CA ILE A 62 6.25 -12.64 32.98
C ILE A 62 7.67 -12.06 33.12
N GLU A 63 8.68 -12.92 33.05
CA GLU A 63 10.03 -12.47 32.74
C GLU A 63 10.01 -11.86 31.34
N SER A 64 9.83 -10.54 31.27
CA SER A 64 10.23 -9.76 30.13
C SER A 64 11.75 -9.91 30.02
N LYS A 65 12.20 -10.91 29.26
CA LYS A 65 13.58 -10.97 28.78
C LYS A 65 13.78 -9.70 27.96
N GLU A 66 14.45 -8.73 28.57
CA GLU A 66 14.93 -7.56 27.88
C GLU A 66 15.93 -8.05 26.84
N ASP A 67 15.56 -7.95 25.56
CA ASP A 67 16.48 -8.18 24.46
C ASP A 67 17.66 -7.23 24.65
N GLN A 68 18.88 -7.73 24.54
CA GLN A 68 20.07 -6.90 24.74
C GLN A 68 20.07 -5.80 23.68
N ILE A 69 20.08 -4.53 24.09
CA ILE A 69 20.12 -3.38 23.19
C ILE A 69 21.58 -2.99 22.94
N VAL A 70 21.93 -2.76 21.67
CA VAL A 70 23.28 -2.39 21.22
C VAL A 70 23.18 -1.35 20.10
N GLU A 71 24.03 -0.33 20.15
CA GLU A 71 24.02 0.78 19.17
C GLU A 71 24.76 0.40 17.86
N GLU A 72 25.81 -0.40 17.94
CA GLU A 72 26.63 -0.77 16.77
C GLU A 72 26.21 -2.13 16.15
N GLU A 73 25.98 -2.11 14.84
CA GLU A 73 25.69 -3.30 14.01
C GLU A 73 26.71 -4.43 14.22
N ILE A 74 28.00 -4.10 14.13
CA ILE A 74 29.11 -5.05 14.24
C ILE A 74 29.09 -5.76 15.60
N LEU A 75 28.75 -5.06 16.68
CA LEU A 75 28.64 -5.66 18.00
C LEU A 75 27.41 -6.57 18.09
N ALA A 76 26.27 -6.17 17.53
CA ALA A 76 25.07 -7.01 17.49
C ALA A 76 25.26 -8.29 16.63
N VAL A 77 25.93 -8.18 15.48
CA VAL A 77 26.29 -9.31 14.61
C VAL A 77 27.27 -10.27 15.29
N ARG A 78 28.22 -9.75 16.08
CA ARG A 78 29.17 -10.54 16.90
C ARG A 78 28.49 -11.26 18.06
N LEU A 79 27.60 -10.58 18.79
CA LEU A 79 26.84 -11.16 19.89
C LEU A 79 25.83 -12.23 19.42
N THR A 80 25.43 -12.17 18.15
CA THR A 80 24.57 -13.16 17.49
C THR A 80 25.34 -14.16 16.62
N CYS A 81 26.68 -14.23 16.75
CA CYS A 81 27.49 -15.23 16.04
C CYS A 81 27.05 -16.66 16.39
N GLY A 82 26.61 -17.40 15.37
CA GLY A 82 26.42 -18.84 15.42
C GLY A 82 27.74 -19.59 15.20
N GLN A 83 27.67 -20.68 14.42
CA GLN A 83 28.85 -21.44 14.00
C GLN A 83 29.59 -20.75 12.84
N ASP A 84 28.97 -19.78 12.18
CA ASP A 84 29.47 -19.06 11.00
C ASP A 84 30.42 -17.91 11.40
N GLN A 85 31.44 -18.20 12.22
CA GLN A 85 32.41 -17.19 12.68
C GLN A 85 33.42 -16.76 11.60
N ASP A 86 33.67 -17.62 10.62
CA ASP A 86 34.70 -17.42 9.59
C ASP A 86 34.15 -16.82 8.27
N ALA A 87 32.87 -16.45 8.22
CA ALA A 87 32.27 -15.81 7.05
C ALA A 87 32.58 -14.31 7.02
N GLU A 88 33.13 -13.82 5.90
CA GLU A 88 33.46 -12.40 5.67
C GLU A 88 32.20 -11.51 5.74
N ARG A 89 31.08 -11.99 5.18
CA ARG A 89 29.74 -11.39 5.31
C ARG A 89 28.80 -12.43 5.96
N PRO A 90 28.56 -12.34 7.28
CA PRO A 90 27.73 -13.31 8.00
C PRO A 90 26.23 -13.12 7.78
N ASN A 91 25.52 -14.24 7.56
CA ASN A 91 24.05 -14.24 7.45
C ASN A 91 23.39 -14.25 8.84
N ARG A 92 22.28 -13.51 9.01
CA ARG A 92 21.49 -13.42 10.25
C ARG A 92 19.99 -13.45 9.94
N ARG A 93 19.17 -13.72 10.95
CA ARG A 93 17.71 -13.54 10.88
C ARG A 93 17.34 -12.19 11.48
N LEU A 94 16.34 -11.53 10.90
CA LEU A 94 15.85 -10.23 11.34
C LEU A 94 14.36 -10.29 11.72
N THR A 95 14.02 -9.83 12.92
CA THR A 95 12.64 -9.81 13.43
C THR A 95 12.30 -8.52 14.15
N ASP A 96 10.99 -8.27 14.27
CA ASP A 96 10.40 -7.06 14.86
C ASP A 96 10.98 -5.78 14.24
N PHE A 97 11.28 -5.82 12.95
CA PHE A 97 12.07 -4.80 12.28
C PHE A 97 11.24 -3.71 11.60
N VAL A 98 11.85 -2.55 11.46
CA VAL A 98 11.36 -1.35 10.76
C VAL A 98 12.46 -0.91 9.80
N LEU A 99 12.10 -0.58 8.56
CA LEU A 99 12.99 0.18 7.68
C LEU A 99 12.59 1.64 7.74
N HIS A 100 13.55 2.54 7.88
CA HIS A 100 13.30 3.96 8.05
C HIS A 100 14.38 4.82 7.38
N ASP A 101 14.03 6.06 7.08
CA ASP A 101 14.98 7.07 6.64
C ASP A 101 15.82 7.62 7.81
N ALA A 102 16.74 8.54 7.50
CA ALA A 102 17.58 9.23 8.49
C ALA A 102 16.80 10.08 9.53
N THR A 103 15.49 10.31 9.34
CA THR A 103 14.63 10.99 10.33
C THR A 103 13.98 10.02 11.32
N GLY A 104 14.15 8.72 11.13
CA GLY A 104 13.44 7.66 11.87
C GLY A 104 12.02 7.41 11.38
N SER A 105 11.63 8.00 10.24
CA SER A 105 10.30 7.79 9.66
C SER A 105 10.26 6.47 8.87
N ALA A 106 9.28 5.62 9.16
CA ALA A 106 9.20 4.29 8.55
C ALA A 106 8.84 4.36 7.05
N GLN A 107 9.70 3.82 6.19
CA GLN A 107 9.59 3.89 4.73
C GLN A 107 9.46 2.49 4.09
N PRO A 108 8.71 2.32 2.99
CA PRO A 108 8.71 1.06 2.23
C PRO A 108 10.09 0.80 1.63
N LEU A 109 10.45 -0.48 1.42
CA LEU A 109 11.79 -0.89 0.92
C LEU A 109 12.10 -0.27 -0.45
N GLU A 110 11.08 -0.06 -1.26
CA GLU A 110 11.17 0.58 -2.57
C GLU A 110 11.69 2.03 -2.53
N MET A 111 11.67 2.70 -1.36
CA MET A 111 12.32 4.02 -1.19
C MET A 111 13.85 3.97 -1.30
N LEU A 112 14.46 2.78 -1.29
CA LEU A 112 15.91 2.63 -1.49
C LEU A 112 16.40 3.14 -2.86
N GLU A 113 15.51 3.19 -3.86
CA GLU A 113 15.82 3.75 -5.19
C GLU A 113 15.91 5.29 -5.22
N VAL A 114 15.52 5.95 -4.11
CA VAL A 114 15.42 7.42 -3.98
C VAL A 114 16.24 7.94 -2.79
N SER A 115 16.39 7.16 -1.72
CA SER A 115 17.01 7.61 -0.47
C SER A 115 17.59 6.45 0.33
N ASP A 116 18.65 6.73 1.09
CA ASP A 116 19.24 5.78 2.03
C ASP A 116 18.24 5.34 3.11
N LEU A 117 18.14 4.02 3.30
CA LEU A 117 17.34 3.40 4.35
C LEU A 117 18.23 2.71 5.38
N PHE A 118 17.78 2.73 6.63
CA PHE A 118 18.41 2.11 7.79
C PHE A 118 17.45 1.11 8.44
N ILE A 119 18.01 0.19 9.21
CA ILE A 119 17.30 -0.91 9.86
C ILE A 119 17.23 -0.68 11.37
N SER A 120 16.04 -0.79 11.94
CA SER A 120 15.82 -1.03 13.37
C SER A 120 15.23 -2.42 13.56
N GLY A 121 15.68 -3.21 14.53
CA GLY A 121 15.08 -4.53 14.81
C GLY A 121 15.90 -5.45 15.70
N ALA A 122 15.36 -6.65 15.96
CA ALA A 122 16.04 -7.72 16.67
C ALA A 122 16.75 -8.65 15.68
N ILE A 123 18.08 -8.69 15.77
CA ILE A 123 18.98 -9.59 15.03
C ILE A 123 19.08 -10.92 15.78
N LEU A 124 19.01 -12.05 15.07
CA LEU A 124 19.16 -13.40 15.62
C LEU A 124 20.19 -14.22 14.82
N PRO A 125 20.81 -15.24 15.43
CA PRO A 125 21.62 -16.22 14.72
C PRO A 125 20.83 -16.88 13.57
N LEU A 126 21.49 -17.19 12.45
CA LEU A 126 20.83 -17.78 11.28
C LEU A 126 20.11 -19.09 11.62
N ASN A 127 20.81 -20.00 12.29
CA ASN A 127 20.27 -21.29 12.69
C ASN A 127 19.20 -21.14 13.78
N GLU A 128 18.03 -21.76 13.58
CA GLU A 128 17.00 -21.84 14.60
C GLU A 128 17.45 -22.73 15.75
N SER A 129 17.42 -22.17 16.97
CA SER A 129 17.73 -22.98 18.16
C SER A 129 16.53 -23.87 18.49
N SER A 130 16.78 -25.10 18.95
CA SER A 130 15.74 -26.04 19.36
C SER A 130 14.96 -25.59 20.60
N ASP A 131 15.42 -24.55 21.28
CA ASP A 131 14.88 -24.02 22.52
C ASP A 131 14.38 -22.59 22.27
N LYS A 132 13.10 -22.48 21.88
CA LYS A 132 12.47 -21.20 21.45
C LYS A 132 12.58 -20.10 22.53
N ASP A 133 12.67 -20.46 23.81
CA ASP A 133 12.84 -19.53 24.91
C ASP A 133 14.29 -19.01 25.06
N LYS A 134 15.25 -19.55 24.30
CA LYS A 134 16.67 -19.16 24.31
C LYS A 134 17.15 -18.51 23.01
N GLU A 135 16.28 -18.28 22.02
CA GLU A 135 16.59 -17.40 20.88
C GLU A 135 16.66 -15.93 21.34
N ARG A 136 17.69 -15.60 22.13
CA ARG A 136 18.01 -14.21 22.51
C ARG A 136 18.45 -13.47 21.25
N GLY A 137 17.58 -12.60 20.75
CA GLY A 137 17.97 -11.59 19.80
C GLY A 137 18.78 -10.48 20.46
N VAL A 138 19.52 -9.74 19.65
CA VAL A 138 20.10 -8.45 20.03
C VAL A 138 19.32 -7.38 19.28
N ARG A 139 18.72 -6.43 20.00
CA ARG A 139 18.03 -5.30 19.40
C ARG A 139 19.05 -4.22 19.05
N CYS A 140 18.99 -3.76 17.82
CA CYS A 140 19.85 -2.72 17.29
C CYS A 140 18.96 -1.73 16.55
N GLU A 141 19.23 -0.43 16.70
CA GLU A 141 18.34 0.65 16.25
C GLU A 141 19.08 1.57 15.29
N GLY A 142 18.47 1.90 14.14
CA GLY A 142 19.09 2.76 13.11
C GLY A 142 20.42 2.26 12.53
N PHE A 143 20.65 0.95 12.57
CA PHE A 143 21.87 0.32 12.10
C PHE A 143 21.81 0.04 10.59
N GLY A 144 22.97 -0.23 9.98
CA GLY A 144 23.07 -0.81 8.64
C GLY A 144 22.37 0.00 7.55
N ARG A 145 23.11 0.91 6.90
CA ARG A 145 22.67 1.44 5.60
C ARG A 145 22.47 0.26 4.66
N ILE A 146 21.27 0.12 4.11
CA ILE A 146 20.95 -0.96 3.17
C ILE A 146 21.71 -0.67 1.87
N GLU A 147 22.59 -1.57 1.47
CA GLU A 147 23.33 -1.50 0.19
C GLU A 147 22.50 -2.10 -0.95
N SER A 148 21.82 -3.22 -0.65
CA SER A 148 21.02 -3.98 -1.61
C SER A 148 20.00 -4.87 -0.91
N TRP A 149 19.11 -5.45 -1.71
CA TRP A 149 18.14 -6.44 -1.27
C TRP A 149 18.00 -7.53 -2.34
N ASP A 150 17.56 -8.72 -1.92
CA ASP A 150 17.29 -9.84 -2.84
C ASP A 150 16.04 -10.62 -2.42
N ILE A 151 15.44 -11.35 -3.36
CA ILE A 151 14.30 -12.25 -3.15
C ILE A 151 14.76 -13.67 -3.50
N SER A 152 14.68 -14.58 -2.53
CA SER A 152 14.94 -16.00 -2.76
C SER A 152 13.75 -16.89 -2.34
N GLY A 153 13.92 -18.21 -2.40
CA GLY A 153 12.83 -19.17 -2.17
C GLY A 153 11.96 -19.46 -3.42
N TYR A 154 12.44 -19.11 -4.62
CA TYR A 154 11.79 -19.40 -5.90
C TYR A 154 11.47 -20.90 -6.10
N GLU A 155 12.39 -21.79 -5.71
CA GLU A 155 12.21 -23.26 -5.77
C GLU A 155 11.24 -23.77 -4.70
N ASP A 156 11.40 -23.29 -3.46
CA ASP A 156 10.57 -23.67 -2.31
C ASP A 156 9.12 -23.14 -2.43
N GLY A 157 8.90 -22.16 -3.31
CA GLY A 157 7.60 -21.57 -3.58
C GLY A 157 7.11 -20.61 -2.49
N SER A 158 8.01 -20.10 -1.64
CA SER A 158 7.73 -19.16 -0.55
C SER A 158 8.79 -18.06 -0.53
N PRO A 159 8.43 -16.76 -0.61
CA PRO A 159 9.43 -15.70 -0.67
C PRO A 159 10.18 -15.53 0.65
N VAL A 160 11.50 -15.47 0.53
CA VAL A 160 12.43 -15.03 1.56
C VAL A 160 13.07 -13.73 1.06
N ILE A 161 12.97 -12.66 1.85
CA ILE A 161 13.51 -11.35 1.50
C ILE A 161 14.80 -11.17 2.28
N TRP A 162 15.88 -10.81 1.59
CA TRP A 162 17.18 -10.50 2.16
C TRP A 162 17.44 -9.01 2.08
N LEU A 163 18.01 -8.45 3.15
CA LEU A 163 18.58 -7.10 3.17
C LEU A 163 20.08 -7.22 3.44
N SER A 164 20.86 -6.47 2.69
CA SER A 164 22.31 -6.58 2.67
C SER A 164 22.92 -5.24 3.07
N THR A 165 23.74 -5.26 4.12
CA THR A 165 24.48 -4.11 4.66
C THR A 165 25.98 -4.38 4.58
N GLU A 166 26.84 -3.36 4.71
CA GLU A 166 28.30 -3.51 4.68
C GLU A 166 28.81 -4.65 5.61
N VAL A 167 28.09 -4.92 6.71
CA VAL A 167 28.48 -5.88 7.75
C VAL A 167 27.87 -7.27 7.55
N ALA A 168 26.64 -7.42 7.04
CA ALA A 168 25.90 -8.68 7.11
C ALA A 168 24.72 -8.77 6.12
N ASP A 169 24.20 -9.99 5.95
CA ASP A 169 22.99 -10.27 5.16
C ASP A 169 21.86 -10.80 6.06
N TYR A 170 20.66 -10.22 5.93
CA TYR A 170 19.55 -10.37 6.88
C TYR A 170 18.30 -11.00 6.26
N ASP A 171 17.95 -12.21 6.71
CA ASP A 171 16.70 -12.91 6.40
C ASP A 171 15.52 -12.24 7.15
N CYS A 172 14.68 -11.52 6.41
CA CYS A 172 13.53 -10.77 6.94
C CYS A 172 12.35 -11.67 7.33
N ARG A 173 12.40 -12.21 8.56
CA ARG A 173 11.39 -13.17 9.06
C ARG A 173 10.07 -12.55 9.50
N LYS A 174 10.10 -11.46 10.27
CA LYS A 174 8.89 -10.86 10.87
C LYS A 174 9.07 -9.35 11.04
N PRO A 175 8.33 -8.48 10.34
CA PRO A 175 8.39 -7.04 10.57
C PRO A 175 7.75 -6.66 11.91
N ALA A 176 8.10 -5.48 12.42
CA ALA A 176 7.42 -4.84 13.53
C ALA A 176 5.93 -4.63 13.23
N SER A 177 5.09 -4.59 14.27
CA SER A 177 3.64 -4.44 14.11
C SER A 177 3.24 -3.12 13.41
N SER A 178 4.00 -2.05 13.64
CA SER A 178 3.89 -0.74 12.98
C SER A 178 4.31 -0.79 11.50
N TYR A 179 5.44 -1.44 11.22
CA TYR A 179 6.02 -1.53 9.88
C TYR A 179 5.27 -2.49 8.95
N LYS A 180 4.55 -3.45 9.52
CA LYS A 180 3.85 -4.53 8.82
C LYS A 180 3.05 -4.09 7.59
N LYS A 181 2.48 -2.87 7.58
CA LYS A 181 1.67 -2.35 6.46
C LYS A 181 2.46 -2.23 5.14
N TYR A 182 3.76 -1.88 5.23
CA TYR A 182 4.68 -1.69 4.10
C TYR A 182 5.28 -3.02 3.70
N PHE A 183 5.86 -3.77 4.65
CA PHE A 183 6.41 -5.10 4.37
C PHE A 183 5.36 -6.06 3.76
N ASP A 184 4.10 -6.02 4.23
CA ASP A 184 3.01 -6.82 3.65
C ASP A 184 2.71 -6.48 2.17
N GLN A 185 3.11 -5.30 1.67
CA GLN A 185 2.98 -4.91 0.25
C GLN A 185 4.09 -5.55 -0.58
N PHE A 186 5.34 -5.27 -0.22
CA PHE A 186 6.51 -5.81 -0.89
C PHE A 186 6.53 -7.36 -0.86
N PHE A 187 6.12 -7.97 0.24
CA PHE A 187 6.01 -9.44 0.35
C PHE A 187 5.02 -10.05 -0.67
N GLU A 188 3.90 -9.37 -0.99
CA GLU A 188 3.00 -9.86 -2.04
C GLU A 188 3.55 -9.58 -3.46
N LYS A 189 4.41 -8.57 -3.66
CA LYS A 189 5.20 -8.41 -4.91
C LYS A 189 6.17 -9.57 -5.09
N ALA A 190 6.96 -9.89 -4.05
CA ALA A 190 7.89 -11.02 -4.03
C ALA A 190 7.15 -12.36 -4.28
N ARG A 191 5.99 -12.55 -3.64
CA ARG A 191 5.13 -13.71 -3.88
C ARG A 191 4.62 -13.79 -5.33
N ALA A 192 4.28 -12.66 -5.94
CA ALA A 192 3.87 -12.64 -7.35
C ALA A 192 5.04 -13.08 -8.27
N CYS A 193 6.27 -12.63 -8.00
CA CYS A 193 7.46 -13.05 -8.75
C CYS A 193 7.65 -14.57 -8.69
N ILE A 194 7.56 -15.17 -7.50
CA ILE A 194 7.69 -16.62 -7.30
C ILE A 194 6.53 -17.41 -7.93
N GLU A 195 5.31 -16.89 -7.88
CA GLU A 195 4.16 -17.53 -8.54
C GLU A 195 4.25 -17.46 -10.07
N VAL A 196 4.82 -16.39 -10.64
CA VAL A 196 5.13 -16.27 -12.08
C VAL A 196 6.24 -17.25 -12.45
N TYR A 197 7.38 -17.22 -11.75
CA TYR A 197 8.49 -18.17 -11.90
C TYR A 197 7.98 -19.62 -11.94
N ARG A 198 7.29 -20.03 -10.89
CA ARG A 198 6.76 -21.39 -10.72
C ARG A 198 5.76 -21.80 -11.80
N LYS A 199 5.09 -20.84 -12.45
CA LYS A 199 4.22 -21.12 -13.61
C LYS A 199 5.03 -21.38 -14.87
N LEU A 200 6.02 -20.54 -15.13
CA LEU A 200 6.87 -20.60 -16.34
C LEU A 200 7.85 -21.79 -16.29
N SER A 201 8.53 -22.01 -15.17
CA SER A 201 9.47 -23.14 -14.99
C SER A 201 8.79 -24.52 -15.01
N LYS A 202 7.46 -24.59 -14.89
CA LYS A 202 6.67 -25.83 -14.92
C LYS A 202 5.80 -25.99 -16.17
N SER A 203 5.76 -24.99 -17.05
CA SER A 203 4.98 -25.04 -18.29
C SER A 203 5.82 -25.53 -19.46
N ASN A 204 5.50 -26.70 -20.01
CA ASN A 204 6.14 -27.25 -21.21
C ASN A 204 5.76 -26.52 -22.51
N SER A 205 4.84 -25.56 -22.44
CA SER A 205 4.30 -24.75 -23.54
C SER A 205 4.14 -23.32 -23.06
N ASP A 206 4.39 -22.35 -23.93
CA ASP A 206 4.21 -20.93 -23.59
C ASP A 206 2.74 -20.64 -23.21
N PRO A 207 2.46 -20.22 -21.96
CA PRO A 207 1.12 -19.81 -21.59
C PRO A 207 0.80 -18.47 -22.22
N THR A 208 -0.46 -18.27 -22.62
CA THR A 208 -0.94 -16.91 -22.93
C THR A 208 -0.93 -16.05 -21.67
N LEU A 209 -0.89 -14.72 -21.83
CA LEU A 209 -0.94 -13.78 -20.69
C LEU A 209 -2.17 -14.03 -19.80
N ASP A 210 -3.33 -14.31 -20.39
CA ASP A 210 -4.56 -14.61 -19.64
C ASP A 210 -4.50 -15.94 -18.87
N GLU A 211 -3.84 -16.96 -19.41
CA GLU A 211 -3.61 -18.24 -18.73
C GLU A 211 -2.61 -18.11 -17.58
N LEU A 212 -1.54 -17.34 -17.76
CA LEU A 212 -0.58 -16.99 -16.72
C LEU A 212 -1.29 -16.24 -15.57
N LEU A 213 -2.01 -15.17 -15.89
CA LEU A 213 -2.78 -14.38 -14.93
C LEU A 213 -3.87 -15.20 -14.22
N ALA A 214 -4.59 -16.08 -14.93
CA ALA A 214 -5.53 -17.01 -14.30
C ALA A 214 -4.80 -18.06 -13.45
N GLY A 215 -3.61 -18.48 -13.86
CA GLY A 215 -2.68 -19.32 -13.10
C GLY A 215 -2.37 -18.74 -11.73
N ILE A 216 -1.88 -17.50 -11.71
CA ILE A 216 -1.45 -16.76 -10.51
C ILE A 216 -2.66 -16.35 -9.65
N ALA A 217 -3.74 -15.88 -10.26
CA ALA A 217 -4.98 -15.55 -9.55
C ALA A 217 -5.61 -16.73 -8.81
N ARG A 218 -5.33 -17.98 -9.22
CA ARG A 218 -5.73 -19.18 -8.47
C ARG A 218 -4.78 -19.50 -7.31
N SER A 219 -3.47 -19.30 -7.45
CA SER A 219 -2.49 -19.65 -6.41
C SER A 219 -2.30 -18.57 -5.33
N MET A 220 -2.47 -17.29 -5.66
CA MET A 220 -2.53 -16.20 -4.67
C MET A 220 -3.92 -16.02 -4.04
N SER A 221 -4.91 -16.81 -4.47
CA SER A 221 -6.26 -16.82 -3.91
C SER A 221 -6.24 -17.12 -2.40
N GLY A 222 -7.14 -16.50 -1.66
CA GLY A 222 -7.20 -16.62 -0.20
C GLY A 222 -6.26 -15.67 0.57
N SER A 223 -5.36 -14.93 -0.10
CA SER A 223 -4.62 -13.87 0.59
C SER A 223 -5.56 -12.79 1.16
N LYS A 224 -5.19 -12.24 2.31
CA LYS A 224 -5.99 -11.22 3.01
C LYS A 224 -6.01 -9.87 2.28
N PHE A 225 -5.09 -9.59 1.36
CA PHE A 225 -4.98 -8.28 0.68
C PHE A 225 -5.91 -8.15 -0.53
N PHE A 226 -6.14 -9.24 -1.26
CA PHE A 226 -6.97 -9.23 -2.46
C PHE A 226 -8.46 -9.42 -2.12
N SER A 227 -9.33 -8.79 -2.91
CA SER A 227 -10.80 -8.89 -2.81
C SER A 227 -11.39 -9.95 -3.75
N GLY A 228 -10.60 -10.45 -4.71
CA GLY A 228 -10.93 -11.56 -5.59
C GLY A 228 -9.87 -11.79 -6.66
N SER A 229 -10.12 -12.73 -7.57
CA SER A 229 -9.20 -13.07 -8.68
C SER A 229 -8.89 -11.87 -9.58
N ALA A 230 -9.86 -10.99 -9.82
CA ALA A 230 -9.66 -9.76 -10.60
C ALA A 230 -8.60 -8.84 -9.97
N SER A 231 -8.68 -8.58 -8.65
CA SER A 231 -7.67 -7.77 -7.97
C SER A 231 -6.27 -8.39 -7.96
N VAL A 232 -6.16 -9.73 -8.01
CA VAL A 232 -4.85 -10.38 -8.21
C VAL A 232 -4.34 -10.13 -9.63
N LYS A 233 -5.19 -10.33 -10.66
CA LYS A 233 -4.80 -10.06 -12.06
C LYS A 233 -4.33 -8.61 -12.24
N ASP A 234 -5.09 -7.64 -11.70
CA ASP A 234 -4.73 -6.23 -11.80
C ASP A 234 -3.45 -5.88 -11.05
N PHE A 235 -3.21 -6.47 -9.87
CA PHE A 235 -1.97 -6.34 -9.13
C PHE A 235 -0.76 -6.91 -9.88
N VAL A 236 -0.88 -8.12 -10.45
CA VAL A 236 0.20 -8.72 -11.24
C VAL A 236 0.49 -7.88 -12.49
N LEU A 237 -0.55 -7.36 -13.15
CA LEU A 237 -0.41 -6.47 -14.30
C LEU A 237 0.17 -5.10 -13.95
N SER A 238 -0.05 -4.56 -12.75
CA SER A 238 0.56 -3.27 -12.36
C SER A 238 2.03 -3.41 -11.98
N HIS A 239 2.49 -4.60 -11.59
CA HIS A 239 3.88 -4.89 -11.21
C HIS A 239 4.62 -5.71 -12.27
N GLY A 240 4.14 -5.74 -13.51
CA GLY A 240 4.71 -6.57 -14.59
C GLY A 240 6.17 -6.26 -14.89
N GLU A 241 6.55 -4.97 -14.85
CA GLU A 241 7.92 -4.48 -14.98
C GLU A 241 8.84 -4.98 -13.85
N PHE A 242 8.41 -4.85 -12.60
CA PHE A 242 9.14 -5.37 -11.44
C PHE A 242 9.33 -6.90 -11.53
N ILE A 243 8.26 -7.63 -11.84
CA ILE A 243 8.28 -9.08 -12.04
C ILE A 243 9.24 -9.47 -13.17
N TYR A 244 9.23 -8.72 -14.28
CA TYR A 244 10.14 -8.94 -15.40
C TYR A 244 11.60 -8.77 -14.95
N ALA A 245 11.95 -7.62 -14.36
CA ALA A 245 13.31 -7.33 -13.89
C ALA A 245 13.83 -8.39 -12.92
N GLN A 246 13.02 -8.83 -11.96
CA GLN A 246 13.38 -9.85 -10.98
C GLN A 246 13.67 -11.22 -11.62
N LEU A 247 12.89 -11.62 -12.64
CA LEU A 247 13.10 -12.93 -13.30
C LEU A 247 14.28 -12.92 -14.28
N ILE A 248 14.62 -11.77 -14.88
CA ILE A 248 15.84 -11.61 -15.68
C ILE A 248 17.09 -11.58 -14.78
N GLY A 249 17.08 -10.86 -13.65
CA GLY A 249 18.20 -10.91 -12.69
C GLY A 249 18.44 -12.31 -12.10
N LEU A 250 17.37 -13.06 -11.86
CA LEU A 250 17.45 -14.47 -11.45
C LEU A 250 18.08 -15.36 -12.53
N GLU A 251 17.89 -15.03 -13.81
CA GLU A 251 18.49 -15.77 -14.93
C GLU A 251 20.01 -15.58 -15.00
N GLU A 252 20.47 -14.33 -14.95
CA GLU A 252 21.89 -13.98 -15.03
C GLU A 252 22.70 -14.62 -13.89
N THR A 253 22.09 -14.77 -12.72
CA THR A 253 22.67 -15.43 -11.55
C THR A 253 22.55 -16.97 -11.59
N SER A 254 21.60 -17.55 -12.35
CA SER A 254 21.33 -18.99 -12.37
C SER A 254 21.76 -19.71 -13.66
N LYS A 255 22.94 -20.36 -13.60
CA LYS A 255 23.50 -21.21 -14.69
C LYS A 255 22.71 -22.52 -14.98
N ARG A 256 21.41 -22.60 -14.64
CA ARG A 256 20.60 -23.83 -14.66
C ARG A 256 19.39 -23.77 -15.61
N ASN A 257 19.05 -22.62 -16.18
CA ASN A 257 17.86 -22.51 -17.02
C ASN A 257 18.14 -23.03 -18.43
N ASN A 258 17.45 -24.10 -18.84
CA ASN A 258 17.54 -24.65 -20.20
C ASN A 258 16.86 -23.77 -21.27
N ARG A 259 16.13 -22.75 -20.84
CA ARG A 259 15.45 -21.77 -21.69
C ARG A 259 15.49 -20.42 -20.99
N PRO A 260 15.94 -19.35 -21.66
CA PRO A 260 16.02 -18.03 -21.04
C PRO A 260 14.63 -17.39 -20.84
N PHE A 261 14.38 -16.85 -19.65
CA PHE A 261 13.24 -15.97 -19.34
C PHE A 261 13.20 -14.75 -20.26
N ALA A 262 14.35 -14.23 -20.70
CA ALA A 262 14.44 -13.12 -21.66
C ALA A 262 13.73 -13.39 -23.00
N GLU A 263 13.66 -14.65 -23.44
CA GLU A 263 13.02 -15.04 -24.70
C GLU A 263 11.52 -15.33 -24.56
N LEU A 264 10.93 -15.27 -23.35
CA LEU A 264 9.53 -15.60 -23.14
C LEU A 264 8.60 -14.45 -23.54
N PRO A 265 7.78 -14.58 -24.61
CA PRO A 265 6.93 -13.48 -25.08
C PRO A 265 5.86 -13.09 -24.05
N VAL A 266 5.46 -14.02 -23.18
CA VAL A 266 4.49 -13.77 -22.10
C VAL A 266 5.04 -12.87 -21.00
N LEU A 267 6.36 -12.89 -20.74
CA LEU A 267 7.00 -11.97 -19.78
C LEU A 267 7.17 -10.57 -20.39
N ALA A 268 7.59 -10.47 -21.65
CA ALA A 268 7.61 -9.21 -22.38
C ALA A 268 6.21 -8.58 -22.43
N ALA A 269 5.16 -9.35 -22.77
CA ALA A 269 3.78 -8.88 -22.76
C ALA A 269 3.30 -8.42 -21.37
N LEU A 270 3.72 -9.08 -20.29
CA LEU A 270 3.39 -8.68 -18.92
C LEU A 270 4.02 -7.32 -18.55
N ARG A 271 5.30 -7.11 -18.89
CA ARG A 271 5.99 -5.82 -18.75
C ARG A 271 5.33 -4.73 -19.59
N ASP A 272 5.06 -5.01 -20.86
CA ASP A 272 4.53 -4.01 -21.78
C ASP A 272 3.10 -3.58 -21.39
N GLU A 273 2.28 -4.48 -20.85
CA GLU A 273 0.98 -4.13 -20.25
C GLU A 273 1.12 -3.30 -18.96
N SER A 274 2.15 -3.51 -18.14
CA SER A 274 2.36 -2.67 -16.95
C SER A 274 2.78 -1.25 -17.32
N ILE A 275 3.67 -1.10 -18.31
CA ILE A 275 4.10 0.21 -18.83
C ILE A 275 2.89 0.97 -19.44
N LYS A 276 2.06 0.32 -20.25
CA LYS A 276 0.82 0.92 -20.78
C LYS A 276 -0.11 1.41 -19.67
N ARG A 277 -0.24 0.64 -18.58
CA ARG A 277 -1.05 1.02 -17.41
C ARG A 277 -0.46 2.22 -16.66
N GLY A 278 0.87 2.26 -16.47
CA GLY A 278 1.56 3.41 -15.88
C GLY A 278 1.32 4.69 -16.68
N ASN A 279 1.61 4.65 -17.98
CA ASN A 279 1.45 5.79 -18.89
C ASN A 279 -0.01 6.25 -18.97
N PHE A 280 -1.00 5.34 -18.95
CA PHE A 280 -2.41 5.71 -18.97
C PHE A 280 -2.87 6.44 -17.69
N VAL A 281 -2.27 6.16 -16.53
CA VAL A 281 -2.58 6.87 -15.29
C VAL A 281 -1.91 8.25 -15.27
N GLN A 282 -0.66 8.36 -15.71
CA GLN A 282 0.01 9.66 -15.89
C GLN A 282 -0.70 10.54 -16.93
N SER A 283 -1.20 9.96 -18.04
CA SER A 283 -1.94 10.67 -19.08
C SER A 283 -3.38 11.01 -18.70
N LYS A 284 -3.79 10.79 -17.45
CA LYS A 284 -5.12 11.09 -16.95
C LYS A 284 -5.06 12.21 -15.92
N PRO A 285 -4.82 13.47 -16.35
CA PRO A 285 -5.13 14.59 -15.50
C PRO A 285 -6.60 14.46 -15.09
N GLY A 286 -6.92 14.84 -13.85
CA GLY A 286 -8.31 14.89 -13.40
C GLY A 286 -9.14 15.65 -14.43
N ILE A 287 -10.39 15.21 -14.67
CA ILE A 287 -11.31 15.88 -15.60
C ILE A 287 -11.73 17.21 -14.96
N SER A 288 -10.82 18.18 -15.02
CA SER A 288 -11.05 19.58 -14.77
C SER A 288 -11.75 20.12 -16.02
N SER A 289 -13.04 20.37 -15.90
CA SER A 289 -13.80 21.12 -16.91
C SER A 289 -13.31 22.58 -16.90
N GLY A 290 -12.20 22.84 -17.59
CA GLY A 290 -11.51 24.13 -17.59
C GLY A 290 -10.55 24.25 -18.77
N THR A 291 -11.09 24.50 -19.96
CA THR A 291 -10.31 24.67 -21.19
C THR A 291 -9.46 25.94 -21.15
N LEU A 292 -8.20 25.82 -20.71
CA LEU A 292 -7.16 26.82 -20.98
C LEU A 292 -6.35 26.39 -22.20
N LYS A 293 -6.63 27.03 -23.35
CA LYS A 293 -5.79 26.92 -24.55
C LYS A 293 -4.68 27.97 -24.48
N ILE A 294 -3.46 27.54 -24.17
CA ILE A 294 -2.26 28.34 -24.49
C ILE A 294 -1.98 28.13 -25.97
N GLY A 295 -2.14 29.19 -26.77
CA GLY A 295 -1.83 29.17 -28.20
C GLY A 295 -0.33 29.28 -28.42
N GLY A 296 0.28 28.22 -28.96
CA GLY A 296 1.67 28.19 -29.38
C GLY A 296 1.81 27.32 -30.63
N GLU A 297 1.66 27.92 -31.80
CA GLU A 297 1.95 27.23 -33.06
C GLU A 297 3.46 27.06 -33.21
N ASN A 298 3.92 25.80 -33.24
CA ASN A 298 4.73 25.27 -34.34
C ASN A 298 5.03 23.79 -34.06
N GLY A 299 4.43 22.90 -34.84
CA GLY A 299 4.67 21.47 -34.75
C GLY A 299 5.88 21.02 -35.55
N VAL A 300 6.62 20.05 -35.01
CA VAL A 300 7.29 19.02 -35.80
C VAL A 300 6.99 17.70 -35.12
N ASP A 301 6.21 16.84 -35.78
CA ASP A 301 5.97 15.49 -35.31
C ASP A 301 7.28 14.69 -35.32
N SER A 302 7.61 14.08 -34.17
CA SER A 302 8.65 13.05 -34.14
C SER A 302 8.23 11.91 -33.23
N ALA A 303 7.54 10.94 -33.83
CA ALA A 303 7.33 9.62 -33.24
C ALA A 303 8.67 8.87 -33.23
N GLY A 304 9.54 9.22 -32.27
CA GLY A 304 10.83 8.58 -32.05
C GLY A 304 10.75 7.59 -30.89
N SER A 305 10.58 6.31 -31.19
CA SER A 305 10.91 5.26 -30.24
C SER A 305 12.42 5.33 -29.98
N SER A 306 12.80 5.80 -28.80
CA SER A 306 14.19 5.83 -28.37
C SER A 306 14.27 5.18 -27.00
N VAL A 307 14.77 3.95 -26.99
CA VAL A 307 15.27 3.32 -25.76
C VAL A 307 16.57 4.05 -25.44
N VAL A 308 16.44 5.11 -24.65
CA VAL A 308 17.53 5.73 -23.92
C VAL A 308 17.23 5.44 -22.46
N GLU A 309 18.24 4.99 -21.73
CA GLU A 309 18.23 5.09 -20.27
C GLU A 309 18.32 6.59 -19.93
N ALA A 310 17.19 7.28 -20.05
CA ALA A 310 17.03 8.55 -19.37
C ALA A 310 17.11 8.23 -17.88
N GLU A 311 18.02 8.91 -17.18
CA GLU A 311 18.03 8.93 -15.72
C GLU A 311 16.63 9.36 -15.28
N GLU A 312 15.79 8.41 -14.86
CA GLU A 312 14.45 8.71 -14.39
C GLU A 312 14.60 9.69 -13.22
N ASN A 313 14.14 10.92 -13.43
CA ASN A 313 14.21 11.99 -12.42
C ASN A 313 13.78 11.41 -11.07
N GLU A 314 14.52 11.69 -10.00
CA GLU A 314 14.25 11.15 -8.66
C GLU A 314 12.81 11.47 -8.23
N ASP A 315 12.29 12.64 -8.61
CA ASP A 315 10.88 13.03 -8.44
C ASP A 315 9.90 12.06 -9.13
N ALA A 316 10.25 11.55 -10.32
CA ALA A 316 9.41 10.64 -11.09
C ALA A 316 9.35 9.24 -10.45
N LYS A 317 10.48 8.75 -9.92
CA LYS A 317 10.52 7.51 -9.11
C LYS A 317 9.69 7.66 -7.84
N LEU A 318 9.87 8.76 -7.12
CA LEU A 318 9.08 9.08 -5.92
C LEU A 318 7.57 9.19 -6.24
N ALA A 319 7.20 9.87 -7.33
CA ALA A 319 5.81 9.98 -7.76
C ALA A 319 5.20 8.61 -8.12
N LYS A 320 5.95 7.74 -8.83
CA LYS A 320 5.56 6.36 -9.17
C LYS A 320 5.28 5.55 -7.89
N LEU A 321 6.15 5.65 -6.89
CA LEU A 321 6.02 4.97 -5.60
C LEU A 321 4.81 5.47 -4.78
N LEU A 322 4.61 6.79 -4.70
CA LEU A 322 3.46 7.39 -4.01
C LEU A 322 2.12 6.98 -4.66
N GLN A 323 2.06 6.98 -5.99
CA GLN A 323 0.90 6.55 -6.77
C GLN A 323 0.59 5.06 -6.52
N GLU A 324 1.62 4.21 -6.44
CA GLU A 324 1.45 2.78 -6.11
C GLU A 324 0.90 2.58 -4.69
N GLU A 325 1.40 3.35 -3.70
CA GLU A 325 0.90 3.30 -2.32
C GLU A 325 -0.60 3.68 -2.24
N GLU A 326 -1.03 4.70 -3.00
CA GLU A 326 -2.45 5.09 -3.10
C GLU A 326 -3.31 4.00 -3.75
N TYR A 327 -2.84 3.39 -4.83
CA TYR A 327 -3.52 2.27 -5.49
C TYR A 327 -3.69 1.07 -4.55
N TRP A 328 -2.64 0.74 -3.79
CA TRP A 328 -2.67 -0.33 -2.78
C TRP A 328 -3.62 -0.02 -1.61
N LYS A 329 -3.64 1.22 -1.12
CA LYS A 329 -4.63 1.68 -0.12
C LYS A 329 -6.06 1.51 -0.65
N SER A 330 -6.31 1.88 -1.91
CA SER A 330 -7.62 1.76 -2.58
C SER A 330 -8.08 0.30 -2.71
N MET A 331 -7.19 -0.62 -3.06
CA MET A 331 -7.51 -2.06 -3.11
C MET A 331 -7.88 -2.63 -1.73
N LYS A 332 -7.18 -2.21 -0.66
CA LYS A 332 -7.49 -2.62 0.73
C LYS A 332 -8.85 -2.07 1.21
N GLN A 333 -9.21 -0.83 0.87
CA GLN A 333 -10.49 -0.23 1.29
C GLN A 333 -11.72 -0.97 0.75
N ARG A 334 -11.66 -1.45 -0.50
CA ARG A 334 -12.70 -2.27 -1.14
C ARG A 334 -13.07 -3.58 -0.41
N LYS A 335 -12.27 -3.99 0.59
CA LYS A 335 -12.52 -5.18 1.42
C LYS A 335 -13.16 -4.85 2.78
N ARG A 336 -13.01 -3.62 3.28
CA ARG A 336 -13.63 -3.18 4.56
C ARG A 336 -15.08 -2.75 4.38
N GLN A 337 -15.41 -2.23 3.20
CA GLN A 337 -16.79 -2.19 2.75
C GLN A 337 -17.15 -3.61 2.27
N GLY A 338 -18.05 -4.30 2.99
CA GLY A 338 -18.83 -5.37 2.36
C GLY A 338 -19.62 -4.82 1.17
N PRO A 339 -20.30 -5.65 0.36
CA PRO A 339 -21.14 -5.16 -0.71
C PRO A 339 -22.19 -4.22 -0.11
N ALA A 340 -21.95 -2.91 -0.25
CA ALA A 340 -22.86 -1.90 0.25
C ALA A 340 -24.18 -2.14 -0.47
N SER A 341 -25.19 -2.54 0.29
CA SER A 341 -26.57 -2.54 -0.20
C SER A 341 -26.78 -1.20 -0.90
N VAL A 342 -27.25 -1.24 -2.16
CA VAL A 342 -27.52 -0.05 -2.97
C VAL A 342 -28.80 0.60 -2.43
N SER A 343 -28.68 1.13 -1.22
CA SER A 343 -29.75 1.62 -0.35
C SER A 343 -29.27 2.86 0.39
N SER A 344 -28.70 3.81 -0.34
CA SER A 344 -29.52 4.99 -0.57
C SER A 344 -29.21 5.62 -1.93
N LYS A 345 -30.26 5.84 -2.74
CA LYS A 345 -30.24 6.87 -3.78
C LYS A 345 -30.67 8.20 -3.16
N TYR A 346 -30.02 8.61 -2.07
CA TYR A 346 -29.99 10.03 -1.74
C TYR A 346 -28.96 10.66 -2.68
N TYR A 347 -29.43 10.98 -3.88
CA TYR A 347 -28.80 12.04 -4.64
C TYR A 347 -29.05 13.29 -3.81
N ILE A 348 -28.07 13.67 -2.97
CA ILE A 348 -28.08 14.98 -2.34
C ILE A 348 -27.95 15.93 -3.52
N LYS A 349 -29.10 16.50 -3.90
CA LYS A 349 -29.23 17.40 -5.02
C LYS A 349 -28.80 18.77 -4.49
N ILE A 350 -27.49 18.88 -4.23
CA ILE A 350 -26.85 20.12 -3.81
C ILE A 350 -27.20 21.13 -4.89
N ASN A 351 -28.06 22.09 -4.57
CA ASN A 351 -28.31 23.21 -5.46
C ASN A 351 -27.09 24.14 -5.39
N GLU A 352 -26.79 24.80 -6.50
CA GLU A 352 -25.71 25.79 -6.57
C GLU A 352 -25.88 26.89 -5.50
N ASP A 353 -27.14 27.29 -5.24
CA ASP A 353 -27.52 28.23 -4.18
C ASP A 353 -27.20 27.74 -2.74
N GLU A 354 -27.14 26.42 -2.50
CA GLU A 354 -26.81 25.87 -1.17
C GLU A 354 -25.31 25.98 -0.88
N ILE A 355 -24.44 25.88 -1.89
CA ILE A 355 -22.98 26.02 -1.74
C ILE A 355 -22.45 27.44 -1.98
N ALA A 356 -23.21 28.29 -2.67
CA ALA A 356 -22.83 29.69 -2.94
C ALA A 356 -22.64 30.53 -1.66
N ASN A 357 -23.23 30.12 -0.54
CA ASN A 357 -23.04 30.78 0.76
C ASN A 357 -21.79 30.30 1.52
N ASP A 358 -21.37 29.04 1.29
CA ASP A 358 -20.16 28.47 1.91
C ASP A 358 -18.87 28.91 1.19
N TYR A 359 -19.00 29.29 -0.09
CA TYR A 359 -17.94 29.87 -0.91
C TYR A 359 -18.30 31.31 -1.30
N PRO A 360 -18.19 32.29 -0.38
CA PRO A 360 -18.39 33.68 -0.72
C PRO A 360 -17.43 34.08 -1.86
N LEU A 361 -17.92 34.93 -2.77
CA LEU A 361 -17.09 35.48 -3.85
C LEU A 361 -15.80 36.08 -3.26
N PRO A 362 -14.63 35.87 -3.89
CA PRO A 362 -13.36 36.39 -3.40
C PRO A 362 -13.46 37.88 -3.08
N ALA A 363 -13.42 38.20 -1.79
CA ALA A 363 -13.48 39.58 -1.34
C ALA A 363 -12.11 40.22 -1.58
N TYR A 364 -12.09 41.41 -2.18
CA TYR A 364 -10.88 42.21 -2.27
C TYR A 364 -10.30 42.46 -0.88
N TYR A 365 -8.96 42.42 -0.80
CA TYR A 365 -8.26 42.70 0.43
C TYR A 365 -8.61 44.11 0.94
N LYS A 366 -8.91 44.20 2.24
CA LYS A 366 -9.18 45.47 2.91
C LYS A 366 -8.00 45.75 3.80
N ASN A 367 -7.29 46.82 3.49
CA ASN A 367 -6.21 47.29 4.33
C ASN A 367 -6.73 47.67 5.72
N SER A 368 -6.06 47.18 6.74
CA SER A 368 -6.21 47.63 8.12
C SER A 368 -5.48 48.97 8.31
N ILE A 369 -5.91 49.74 9.30
CA ILE A 369 -5.34 51.07 9.61
C ILE A 369 -3.88 50.98 10.13
N GLU A 370 -3.41 49.78 10.47
CA GLU A 370 -2.08 49.51 11.04
C GLU A 370 -1.10 48.90 10.02
N GLU A 371 -1.54 48.66 8.78
CA GLU A 371 -0.63 48.22 7.71
C GLU A 371 0.35 49.32 7.32
N THR A 372 1.63 48.94 7.28
CA THR A 372 2.76 49.81 6.94
C THR A 372 3.37 49.32 5.63
N ASP A 373 3.61 50.25 4.70
CA ASP A 373 4.20 49.98 3.39
C ASP A 373 5.61 49.34 3.53
N GLU A 374 5.99 48.45 2.61
CA GLU A 374 7.31 47.81 2.60
C GLU A 374 8.44 48.85 2.52
N PHE A 375 8.24 49.95 1.79
CA PHE A 375 9.18 51.06 1.70
C PHE A 375 9.35 51.84 3.02
N ILE A 376 8.41 51.72 3.97
CA ILE A 376 8.48 52.36 5.30
C ILE A 376 9.09 51.38 6.32
N VAL A 377 8.86 50.07 6.16
CA VAL A 377 9.46 49.02 7.01
C VAL A 377 10.96 48.86 6.71
N PHE A 378 11.37 48.98 5.45
CA PHE A 378 12.75 48.84 5.00
C PHE A 378 13.34 50.20 4.59
N ASP A 379 13.46 51.11 5.57
CA ASP A 379 14.08 52.44 5.43
C ASP A 379 15.61 52.31 5.25
N ASN A 380 16.02 51.80 4.09
CA ASN A 380 17.40 51.48 3.75
C ASN A 380 18.07 52.63 2.98
N GLU A 381 18.85 53.46 3.68
CA GLU A 381 19.89 54.35 3.11
C GLU A 381 21.07 53.58 2.44
N PHE A 382 20.90 52.28 2.14
CA PHE A 382 21.90 51.43 1.51
C PHE A 382 21.69 51.35 -0.01
N ASP A 383 22.73 51.68 -0.76
CA ASP A 383 22.80 51.60 -2.21
C ASP A 383 22.96 50.13 -2.64
N ILE A 384 21.85 49.37 -2.65
CA ILE A 384 21.83 47.92 -2.91
C ILE A 384 22.08 47.65 -4.41
N CYS A 385 23.34 47.40 -4.76
CA CYS A 385 23.76 47.13 -6.13
C CYS A 385 23.57 45.68 -6.60
N ASN A 386 23.29 44.72 -5.70
CA ASN A 386 23.11 43.30 -6.02
C ASN A 386 21.82 42.72 -5.42
N ALA A 387 21.13 41.86 -6.17
CA ALA A 387 19.87 41.24 -5.72
C ALA A 387 20.05 40.21 -4.59
N ASP A 388 21.23 39.60 -4.44
CA ASP A 388 21.50 38.60 -3.40
C ASP A 388 21.59 39.20 -1.99
N ASP A 389 21.89 40.50 -1.90
CA ASP A 389 22.02 41.27 -0.65
C ASP A 389 20.68 41.79 -0.10
N LEU A 390 19.55 41.44 -0.74
CA LEU A 390 18.21 41.82 -0.29
C LEU A 390 17.85 41.16 1.07
N PRO A 391 17.22 41.91 2.00
CA PRO A 391 16.84 41.39 3.30
C PRO A 391 15.80 40.27 3.17
N ARG A 392 16.03 39.13 3.83
CA ARG A 392 15.14 37.96 3.81
C ARG A 392 14.40 37.85 5.14
N SER A 393 13.08 38.00 5.11
CA SER A 393 12.20 37.88 6.27
C SER A 393 11.15 36.77 6.05
N MET A 394 10.61 36.22 7.13
CA MET A 394 9.54 35.22 7.06
C MET A 394 8.18 35.91 7.24
N LEU A 395 7.34 35.89 6.20
CA LEU A 395 6.03 36.51 6.22
C LEU A 395 4.98 35.52 6.73
N HIS A 396 4.28 35.88 7.81
CA HIS A 396 3.17 35.10 8.38
C HIS A 396 1.82 35.74 8.04
N ASN A 397 0.76 34.93 7.96
CA ASN A 397 -0.61 35.36 7.65
C ASN A 397 -0.74 36.19 6.36
N TRP A 398 0.07 35.88 5.35
CA TRP A 398 0.07 36.60 4.07
C TRP A 398 -1.18 36.30 3.23
N CYS A 399 -1.52 37.23 2.36
CA CYS A 399 -2.46 37.03 1.27
C CYS A 399 -1.86 37.58 -0.04
N LEU A 400 -2.34 37.07 -1.16
CA LEU A 400 -1.94 37.52 -2.50
C LEU A 400 -3.21 37.87 -3.28
N TYR A 401 -3.24 39.06 -3.88
CA TYR A 401 -4.37 39.57 -4.64
C TYR A 401 -3.90 40.21 -5.95
N ASN A 402 -4.80 40.25 -6.95
CA ASN A 402 -4.52 40.88 -8.23
C ASN A 402 -4.72 42.41 -8.13
N SER A 403 -3.99 43.19 -8.93
CA SER A 403 -4.07 44.65 -8.97
C SER A 403 -5.27 45.21 -9.74
N THR A 404 -6.13 44.34 -10.29
CA THR A 404 -7.35 44.75 -11.00
C THR A 404 -8.43 45.19 -10.02
N GLN A 405 -8.48 46.49 -9.78
CA GLN A 405 -9.48 47.17 -8.96
C GLN A 405 -10.27 48.14 -9.85
N ASP A 406 -11.57 47.88 -10.04
CA ASP A 406 -12.57 48.78 -10.63
C ASP A 406 -13.54 49.25 -9.52
#